data_AF-A0AAW3JZD7-F1
#
_entry.id   AF-A0AAW3JZD7-F1
#
_cell.length_a   1.000
_cell.length_b   1.000
_cell.length_c   1.000
_cell.angle_alpha   90.00
_cell.angle_beta   90.00
_cell.angle_gamma   90.00
#
_symmetry.space_group_name_H-M   'P 1'
#
loop_
_entity.id
_entity.type
_entity.pdbx_description
1 polymer ?
#
loop_
_entity_poly.entity_id
_entity_poly.type
_entity_poly.pdbx_seq_one_letter_code
_entity_poly.pdbx_strand_id
1 'polypeptide(L)'
;MKRFSILLLLVSVAHAEAPKECQLLKQTSEMLMQLRQNGLSLDDVDFNPEALSAKEQLLLKGMIDDAKGVPIYQIPLTRQKAINDFKLKWQEVCQSADVVMPTETR
;
A
#
# COMPACT_ATOMS: atom_id res chain seq x y z
N MET A 1 10.57 39.36 -36.08
CA MET A 1 10.76 37.90 -35.87
C MET A 1 10.60 37.60 -34.38
N LYS A 2 9.48 36.97 -33.98
CA LYS A 2 9.18 36.61 -32.58
C LYS A 2 9.93 35.32 -32.23
N ARG A 3 10.89 35.38 -31.32
CA ARG A 3 11.54 34.21 -30.72
C ARG A 3 10.60 33.68 -29.63
N PHE A 4 10.02 32.50 -29.83
CA PHE A 4 9.32 31.76 -28.78
C PHE A 4 10.35 30.92 -28.03
N SER A 5 10.70 31.33 -26.80
CA SER A 5 11.41 30.47 -25.86
C SER A 5 10.38 29.63 -25.11
N ILE A 6 10.33 28.33 -25.41
CA ILE A 6 9.59 27.37 -24.59
C ILE A 6 10.49 27.04 -23.41
N LEU A 7 10.21 27.67 -22.26
CA LEU A 7 10.73 27.23 -20.97
C LEU A 7 10.10 25.88 -20.65
N LEU A 8 10.84 24.81 -20.92
CA LEU A 8 10.58 23.48 -20.36
C LEU A 8 10.86 23.55 -18.86
N LEU A 9 9.86 23.96 -18.09
CA LEU A 9 9.79 23.68 -16.66
C LEU A 9 9.61 22.16 -16.54
N LEU A 10 10.74 21.45 -16.46
CA LEU A 10 10.76 20.13 -15.85
C LEU A 10 10.32 20.34 -14.41
N VAL A 11 9.03 20.16 -14.18
CA VAL A 11 8.44 20.08 -12.86
C VAL A 11 9.17 18.90 -12.22
N SER A 12 10.10 19.21 -11.32
CA SER A 12 10.75 18.23 -10.47
C SER A 12 9.63 17.51 -9.74
N VAL A 13 9.22 16.34 -10.23
CA VAL A 13 8.46 15.40 -9.43
C VAL A 13 9.49 14.87 -8.43
N ALA A 14 9.71 15.65 -7.38
CA ALA A 14 10.23 15.12 -6.14
C ALA A 14 9.19 14.09 -5.72
N HIS A 15 9.40 12.85 -6.16
CA HIS A 15 8.71 11.71 -5.59
C HIS A 15 9.25 11.67 -4.16
N ALA A 16 8.57 12.36 -3.25
CA ALA A 16 8.80 12.18 -1.84
C ALA A 16 8.67 10.66 -1.63
N GLU A 17 9.80 10.01 -1.34
CA GLU A 17 9.77 8.59 -1.01
C GLU A 17 8.72 8.43 0.08
N ALA A 18 7.82 7.45 -0.08
CA ALA A 18 6.80 7.21 0.90
C ALA A 18 7.47 7.02 2.28
N PRO A 19 6.87 7.51 3.38
CA PRO A 19 7.39 7.25 4.71
C PRO A 19 7.71 5.76 4.86
N LYS A 20 8.81 5.42 5.55
CA LYS A 20 9.29 4.03 5.71
C LYS A 20 8.16 3.09 6.18
N GLU A 21 7.27 3.58 7.01
CA GLU A 21 6.09 2.88 7.52
C GLU A 21 5.08 2.53 6.40
N CYS A 22 4.81 3.47 5.49
CA CYS A 22 3.94 3.22 4.34
C CYS A 22 4.58 2.29 3.30
N GLN A 23 5.91 2.29 3.21
CA GLN A 23 6.64 1.31 2.40
C GLN A 23 6.47 -0.10 2.97
N LEU A 24 6.54 -0.27 4.30
CA LEU A 24 6.29 -1.55 4.96
C LEU A 24 4.85 -2.04 4.72
N LEU A 25 3.85 -1.15 4.87
CA LEU A 25 2.45 -1.49 4.56
C LEU A 25 2.27 -1.96 3.10
N LYS A 26 2.91 -1.28 2.15
CA LYS A 26 2.90 -1.67 0.74
C LYS A 26 3.51 -3.07 0.52
N GLN A 27 4.63 -3.36 1.18
CA GLN A 27 5.29 -4.66 1.07
C GLN A 27 4.44 -5.78 1.68
N THR A 28 3.88 -5.55 2.86
CA THR A 28 3.01 -6.51 3.54
C THR A 28 1.73 -6.79 2.73
N SER A 29 1.09 -5.74 2.20
CA SER A 29 -0.11 -5.90 1.34
C SER A 29 0.20 -6.62 0.02
N GLU A 30 1.35 -6.37 -0.59
CA GLU A 30 1.82 -7.13 -1.75
C GLU A 30 2.03 -8.61 -1.43
N MET A 31 2.70 -8.93 -0.32
CA MET A 31 2.93 -10.30 0.12
C MET A 31 1.61 -11.05 0.36
N LEU A 32 0.67 -10.45 1.10
CA LEU A 32 -0.64 -11.05 1.38
C LEU A 32 -1.40 -11.37 0.08
N MET A 33 -1.37 -10.46 -0.88
CA MET A 33 -2.01 -10.69 -2.17
C MET A 33 -1.30 -11.75 -3.01
N GLN A 34 0.03 -11.85 -2.96
CA GLN A 34 0.76 -12.94 -3.60
C GLN A 34 0.35 -14.30 -3.00
N LEU A 35 0.29 -14.42 -1.67
CA LEU A 35 -0.17 -15.64 -0.99
C LEU A 35 -1.59 -15.99 -1.44
N ARG A 36 -2.51 -15.03 -1.38
CA ARG A 36 -3.91 -15.20 -1.79
C ARG A 36 -4.01 -15.66 -3.24
N GLN A 37 -3.34 -14.98 -4.17
CA GLN A 37 -3.40 -15.29 -5.60
C GLN A 37 -2.73 -16.62 -5.97
N ASN A 38 -1.86 -17.14 -5.11
CA ASN A 38 -1.31 -18.50 -5.21
C ASN A 38 -2.22 -19.57 -4.60
N GLY A 39 -3.40 -19.18 -4.09
CA GLY A 39 -4.38 -20.11 -3.51
C GLY A 39 -4.12 -20.48 -2.06
N LEU A 40 -3.19 -19.79 -1.39
CA LEU A 40 -2.96 -20.01 0.03
C LEU A 40 -4.08 -19.35 0.85
N SER A 41 -4.53 -20.06 1.88
CA SER A 41 -5.46 -19.49 2.85
C SER A 41 -4.74 -18.42 3.65
N LEU A 42 -5.45 -17.31 3.90
CA LEU A 42 -4.98 -16.26 4.81
C LEU A 42 -5.58 -16.42 6.23
N ASP A 43 -6.32 -17.49 6.48
CA ASP A 43 -6.81 -17.81 7.83
C ASP A 43 -5.68 -18.25 8.76
N ASP A 44 -4.60 -18.79 8.19
CA ASP A 44 -3.43 -19.32 8.92
C ASP A 44 -2.29 -18.30 9.04
N VAL A 45 -2.49 -17.04 8.61
CA VAL A 45 -1.49 -15.99 8.78
C VAL A 45 -1.50 -15.56 10.24
N ASP A 46 -0.61 -16.18 11.02
CA ASP A 46 -0.33 -15.80 12.39
C ASP A 46 0.77 -14.74 12.45
N PHE A 47 0.61 -13.78 13.36
CA PHE A 47 1.58 -12.73 13.60
C PHE A 47 1.72 -12.54 15.10
N ASN A 48 2.96 -12.36 15.58
CA ASN A 48 3.19 -12.12 17.00
C ASN A 48 2.55 -10.78 17.41
N PRO A 49 1.46 -10.78 18.19
CA PRO A 49 0.78 -9.53 18.55
C PRO A 49 1.65 -8.68 19.48
N GLU A 50 2.58 -9.26 20.25
CA GLU A 50 3.47 -8.53 21.14
C GLU A 50 4.54 -7.73 20.38
N ALA A 51 4.79 -8.07 19.11
CA ALA A 51 5.73 -7.35 18.24
C ALA A 51 5.10 -6.13 17.55
N LEU A 52 3.79 -5.93 17.70
CA LEU A 52 3.02 -4.90 16.98
C LEU A 52 2.25 -4.02 17.96
N SER A 53 2.25 -2.71 17.72
CA SER A 53 1.32 -1.79 18.38
C SER A 53 -0.14 -2.13 18.05
N ALA A 54 -1.08 -1.68 18.89
CA ALA A 54 -2.50 -1.87 18.63
C ALA A 54 -2.97 -1.32 17.27
N LYS A 55 -2.37 -0.20 16.82
CA LYS A 55 -2.63 0.38 15.49
C LYS A 55 -2.17 -0.55 14.37
N GLU A 56 -0.96 -1.10 14.47
CA GLU A 56 -0.41 -2.03 13.48
C GLU A 56 -1.19 -3.34 13.43
N GLN A 57 -1.64 -3.86 14.58
CA GLN A 57 -2.50 -5.04 14.63
C GLN A 57 -3.83 -4.82 13.91
N LEU A 58 -4.48 -3.66 14.12
CA LEU A 58 -5.72 -3.30 13.43
C LEU A 58 -5.51 -3.15 11.91
N LEU A 59 -4.41 -2.51 11.50
CA LEU A 59 -4.06 -2.36 10.09
C LEU A 59 -3.80 -3.73 9.43
N LEU A 60 -3.03 -4.60 10.08
CA LEU A 60 -2.73 -5.94 9.58
C LEU A 60 -3.98 -6.80 9.48
N LYS A 61 -4.84 -6.77 10.50
CA LYS A 61 -6.13 -7.46 10.46
C LYS A 61 -7.01 -6.95 9.31
N GLY A 62 -7.10 -5.62 9.14
CA GLY A 62 -7.84 -5.02 8.02
C GLY A 62 -7.30 -5.44 6.65
N MET A 63 -5.97 -5.48 6.49
CA MET A 63 -5.32 -5.96 5.26
C MET A 63 -5.65 -7.42 4.97
N ILE A 64 -5.59 -8.30 5.98
CA ILE A 64 -5.89 -9.73 5.82
C ILE A 64 -7.35 -9.93 5.43
N ASP A 65 -8.28 -9.27 6.11
CA ASP A 65 -9.72 -9.39 5.84
C ASP A 65 -10.07 -8.89 4.43
N ASP A 66 -9.48 -7.78 4.00
CA ASP A 66 -9.64 -7.22 2.66
C ASP A 66 -9.06 -8.16 1.57
N ALA A 67 -7.87 -8.73 1.80
CA ALA A 67 -7.25 -9.67 0.87
C ALA A 67 -8.06 -10.98 0.71
N LYS A 68 -8.69 -11.47 1.79
CA LYS A 68 -9.59 -12.64 1.72
C LYS A 68 -10.78 -12.41 0.79
N GLY A 69 -11.28 -11.17 0.72
CA GLY A 69 -12.36 -10.76 -0.17
C GLY A 69 -11.98 -10.75 -1.66
N VAL A 70 -10.69 -10.78 -2.00
CA VAL A 70 -10.25 -10.75 -3.41
C VAL A 70 -10.34 -12.15 -4.05
N PRO A 71 -10.97 -12.29 -5.23
CA PRO A 71 -10.98 -13.54 -5.99
C PRO A 71 -9.57 -13.98 -6.40
N ILE A 72 -9.36 -15.29 -6.52
CA ILE A 72 -8.12 -15.85 -7.07
C ILE A 72 -8.20 -15.86 -8.60
N TYR A 73 -7.34 -15.09 -9.26
CA TYR A 73 -7.35 -14.97 -10.70
C TYR A 73 -6.41 -15.99 -11.37
N GLN A 74 -6.94 -16.70 -12.36
CA GLN A 74 -6.18 -17.66 -13.17
C GLN A 74 -5.36 -16.99 -14.28
N ILE A 75 -5.79 -15.82 -14.75
CA ILE A 75 -5.10 -15.06 -15.80
C ILE A 75 -3.93 -14.28 -15.18
N PRO A 76 -2.67 -14.48 -15.62
CA PRO A 76 -1.51 -13.84 -15.01
C PRO A 76 -1.56 -12.30 -15.00
N LEU A 77 -2.04 -11.68 -16.08
CA LEU A 77 -2.16 -10.22 -16.15
C LEU A 77 -3.19 -9.68 -15.15
N THR A 78 -4.35 -10.33 -15.03
CA THR A 78 -5.38 -9.95 -14.06
C THR A 78 -4.89 -10.15 -12.62
N ARG A 79 -4.16 -11.23 -12.37
CA ARG A 79 -3.50 -11.48 -11.09
C ARG A 79 -2.53 -10.36 -10.71
N GLN A 80 -1.64 -10.00 -11.62
CA GLN A 80 -0.67 -8.94 -11.36
C GLN A 80 -1.35 -7.58 -11.15
N LYS A 81 -2.40 -7.30 -11.93
CA LYS A 81 -3.21 -6.09 -11.73
C LYS A 81 -3.84 -6.07 -10.34
N ALA A 82 -4.46 -7.17 -9.90
CA ALA A 82 -5.05 -7.26 -8.57
C ALA A 82 -4.03 -7.03 -7.44
N ILE A 83 -2.82 -7.60 -7.56
CA ILE A 83 -1.72 -7.36 -6.60
C ILE A 83 -1.33 -5.88 -6.59
N ASN A 84 -1.15 -5.27 -7.76
CA ASN A 84 -0.75 -3.86 -7.88
C ASN A 84 -1.81 -2.90 -7.34
N ASP A 85 -3.08 -3.11 -7.71
CA ASP A 85 -4.18 -2.27 -7.24
C ASP A 85 -4.33 -2.36 -5.72
N PHE A 86 -4.19 -3.58 -5.16
CA PHE A 86 -4.31 -3.80 -3.72
C PHE A 86 -3.18 -3.12 -2.93
N LYS A 87 -1.93 -3.26 -3.37
CA LYS A 87 -0.81 -2.60 -2.66
C LYS A 87 -0.84 -1.08 -2.78
N LEU A 88 -1.35 -0.55 -3.90
CA LEU A 88 -1.56 0.89 -4.08
C LEU A 88 -2.66 1.40 -3.14
N LYS A 89 -3.81 0.72 -3.06
CA LYS A 89 -4.88 1.02 -2.10
C LYS A 89 -4.35 1.13 -0.67
N TRP A 90 -3.58 0.15 -0.22
CA TRP A 90 -3.05 0.15 1.15
C TRP A 90 -1.92 1.17 1.39
N GLN A 91 -1.16 1.49 0.34
CA GLN A 91 -0.23 2.62 0.38
C GLN A 91 -0.99 3.95 0.55
N GLU A 92 -2.09 4.17 -0.17
CA GLU A 92 -2.93 5.38 -0.07
C GLU A 92 -3.61 5.50 1.30
N VAL A 93 -4.10 4.39 1.87
CA VAL A 93 -4.65 4.35 3.25
C VAL A 93 -3.60 4.81 4.26
N CYS A 94 -2.35 4.36 4.12
CA CYS A 94 -1.26 4.81 4.99
C CYS A 94 -0.99 6.32 4.84
N GLN A 95 -0.85 6.78 3.60
CA GLN A 95 -0.51 8.18 3.31
C GLN A 95 -1.62 9.17 3.67
N SER A 96 -2.89 8.74 3.59
CA SER A 96 -4.04 9.57 3.98
C SER A 96 -4.26 9.61 5.49
N ALA A 97 -3.84 8.57 6.23
CA ALA A 97 -3.87 8.56 7.69
C ALA A 97 -2.94 9.61 8.32
N ASP A 98 -1.89 10.05 7.60
CA ASP A 98 -0.99 11.13 8.01
C ASP A 98 -1.58 12.55 7.75
N VAL A 99 -2.67 12.67 6.99
CA VAL A 99 -3.33 13.97 6.71
C VAL A 99 -4.33 14.36 7.81
N VAL A 100 -4.66 13.42 8.72
CA VAL A 100 -5.50 13.66 9.90
C VAL A 100 -4.66 13.56 11.18
N MET A 101 -3.61 14.36 11.27
CA MET A 101 -3.05 14.70 12.58
C MET A 101 -2.98 16.22 12.73
N PRO A 102 -3.82 16.82 13.58
CA PRO A 102 -3.47 18.09 14.20
C PRO A 102 -2.13 17.91 14.90
N THR A 103 -1.26 18.90 14.72
CA THR A 103 -0.05 19.12 15.50
C THR A 103 -0.31 18.81 16.98
N GLU A 104 0.19 17.67 17.47
CA GLU A 104 0.41 17.54 18.91
C GLU A 104 1.57 18.49 19.25
N THR A 105 1.16 19.65 19.74
CA THR A 105 2.04 20.62 20.35
C THR A 105 2.45 20.01 21.69
N ARG A 106 3.74 19.68 21.85
CA ARG A 106 4.33 19.39 23.15
C ARG A 106 5.42 20.41 23.45
#